data_AF-A0A7R9U9F6-F1
#
_entry.id   AF-A0A7R9U9F6-F1
#
_cell.length_a   1.000
_cell.length_b   1.000
_cell.length_c   1.000
_cell.angle_alpha   90.00
_cell.angle_beta   90.00
_cell.angle_gamma   90.00
#
_symmetry.space_group_name_H-M   'P 1'
#
loop_
_entity.id
_entity.type
_entity.pdbx_description
1 polymer ?
#
loop_
_entity_poly.entity_id
_entity_poly.type
_entity_poly.pdbx_seq_one_letter_code
_entity_poly.pdbx_strand_id
1 'polypeptide(L)'
;EGANATILDIDFGTYPYVTSSNPSIGSVCTGLGVAPRSIRSIWGTVKAYCTRVGDGPFPTEQENDVGERLRSVGGEFGTTTGRPRRCGWLDVPQMRFSAQVNGFTALNLTKLDVLTGLDEIKIGVAYKYKGTRIENMPSNLQVLSEVEVEYESMPSWTEDISKCTKFEDLPENAQDYVLRVEELIGCYIRWIGVGAGRDATIDRGVLYSD
;
A
#
# COMPACT_ATOMS: atom_id res chain seq x y z
N GLU A 1 -11.40 11.87 8.66
CA GLU A 1 -10.04 11.35 8.39
C GLU A 1 -9.89 10.05 9.17
N GLY A 2 -9.37 9.00 8.54
CA GLY A 2 -9.14 7.71 9.19
C GLY A 2 -7.77 7.65 9.84
N ALA A 3 -7.62 6.85 10.89
CA ALA A 3 -6.34 6.47 11.46
C ALA A 3 -6.12 4.97 11.28
N ASN A 4 -4.86 4.53 11.35
CA ASN A 4 -4.45 3.14 11.10
C ASN A 4 -4.80 2.67 9.67
N ALA A 5 -4.63 1.37 9.41
CA ALA A 5 -4.87 0.76 8.11
C ALA A 5 -5.90 -0.36 8.25
N THR A 6 -6.61 -0.69 7.16
CA THR A 6 -7.63 -1.76 7.13
C THR A 6 -7.09 -3.10 7.63
N ILE A 7 -5.80 -3.38 7.45
CA ILE A 7 -5.21 -4.62 7.95
C ILE A 7 -4.99 -4.68 9.47
N LEU A 8 -5.19 -3.56 10.14
CA LEU A 8 -5.22 -3.47 11.60
C LEU A 8 -6.66 -3.40 12.12
N ASP A 9 -7.66 -3.61 11.28
CA ASP A 9 -9.07 -3.63 11.70
C ASP A 9 -9.38 -4.82 12.59
N ILE A 10 -10.18 -4.61 13.63
CA ILE A 10 -10.52 -5.66 14.59
C ILE A 10 -11.29 -6.82 13.95
N ASP A 11 -12.07 -6.54 12.91
CA ASP A 11 -12.89 -7.54 12.20
C ASP A 11 -12.22 -8.01 10.89
N PHE A 12 -11.60 -7.08 10.16
CA PHE A 12 -11.05 -7.34 8.82
C PHE A 12 -9.53 -7.48 8.77
N GLY A 13 -8.84 -7.19 9.87
CA GLY A 13 -7.38 -7.21 9.93
C GLY A 13 -6.78 -8.59 10.24
N THR A 14 -5.47 -8.60 10.45
CA THR A 14 -4.70 -9.79 10.82
C THR A 14 -4.85 -10.16 12.30
N TYR A 15 -6.08 -10.43 12.77
CA TYR A 15 -6.35 -10.75 14.18
C TYR A 15 -5.48 -11.93 14.67
N PRO A 16 -4.86 -11.86 15.86
CA PRO A 16 -5.03 -10.84 16.91
C PRO A 16 -4.09 -9.63 16.79
N TYR A 17 -3.27 -9.55 15.74
CA TYR A 17 -2.30 -8.47 15.52
C TYR A 17 -2.95 -7.25 14.86
N VAL A 18 -3.93 -6.68 15.55
CA VAL A 18 -4.82 -5.60 15.07
C VAL A 18 -4.97 -4.53 16.15
N THR A 19 -5.57 -3.40 15.80
CA THR A 19 -6.05 -2.44 16.79
C THR A 19 -7.42 -2.86 17.34
N SER A 20 -7.86 -2.25 18.43
CA SER A 20 -9.16 -2.53 19.07
C SER A 20 -10.30 -1.69 18.49
N SER A 21 -10.21 -1.30 17.22
CA SER A 21 -11.20 -0.48 16.52
C SER A 21 -11.25 -0.82 15.03
N ASN A 22 -12.14 -0.14 14.28
CA ASN A 22 -12.35 -0.37 12.84
C ASN A 22 -11.80 0.78 11.98
N PRO A 23 -10.53 0.73 11.53
CA PRO A 23 -9.93 1.60 10.52
C PRO A 23 -10.36 1.25 9.09
N SER A 24 -11.65 1.01 8.91
CA SER A 24 -12.33 0.76 7.63
C SER A 24 -13.50 1.73 7.47
N ILE A 25 -14.03 1.86 6.25
CA ILE A 25 -15.10 2.82 5.93
C ILE A 25 -16.35 2.67 6.81
N GLY A 26 -16.62 1.45 7.30
CA GLY A 26 -17.79 1.17 8.15
C GLY A 26 -17.84 2.04 9.41
N SER A 27 -16.70 2.38 9.99
CA SER A 27 -16.62 3.20 11.21
C SER A 27 -17.01 4.66 11.00
N VAL A 28 -17.01 5.15 9.75
CA VAL A 28 -17.58 6.48 9.44
C VAL A 28 -19.07 6.50 9.77
N CYS A 29 -19.78 5.41 9.47
CA CYS A 29 -21.23 5.34 9.72
C CYS A 29 -21.52 5.20 11.21
N THR A 30 -20.86 4.25 11.88
CA THR A 30 -21.12 3.95 13.29
C THR A 30 -20.49 4.96 14.25
N GLY A 31 -19.32 5.50 13.92
CA GLY A 31 -18.58 6.44 14.76
C GLY A 31 -19.01 7.90 14.63
N LEU A 32 -19.54 8.31 13.47
CA LEU A 32 -19.99 9.70 13.23
C LEU A 32 -21.51 9.83 13.02
N GLY A 33 -22.25 8.72 12.94
CA GLY A 33 -23.69 8.75 12.64
C GLY A 33 -24.00 9.18 11.20
N VAL A 34 -23.03 9.06 10.29
CA VAL A 34 -23.19 9.46 8.89
C VAL A 34 -23.99 8.38 8.16
N ALA A 35 -25.04 8.80 7.44
CA ALA A 35 -25.82 7.87 6.64
C ALA A 35 -24.94 7.26 5.53
N PRO A 36 -24.89 5.92 5.36
CA PRO A 36 -24.03 5.29 4.35
C PRO A 36 -24.21 5.86 2.94
N ARG A 37 -25.46 6.17 2.56
CA ARG A 37 -25.82 6.75 1.25
C ARG A 37 -25.30 8.18 1.02
N SER A 38 -24.75 8.84 2.03
CA SER A 38 -24.17 10.19 1.90
C SER A 38 -22.67 10.17 1.56
N ILE A 39 -22.02 9.01 1.66
CA ILE A 39 -20.61 8.83 1.32
C ILE A 39 -20.49 8.81 -0.21
N ARG A 40 -19.84 9.83 -0.77
CA ARG A 40 -19.70 9.98 -2.24
C ARG A 40 -18.37 9.48 -2.77
N SER A 41 -17.29 9.67 -2.01
CA SER A 41 -15.95 9.30 -2.46
C SER A 41 -15.14 8.80 -1.29
N ILE A 42 -14.36 7.76 -1.54
CA ILE A 42 -13.55 7.08 -0.55
C ILE A 42 -12.13 7.01 -1.12
N TRP A 43 -11.21 7.73 -0.49
CA TRP A 43 -9.83 7.81 -0.93
C TRP A 43 -8.96 6.89 -0.08
N GLY A 44 -8.31 5.92 -0.72
CA GLY A 44 -7.38 5.02 -0.05
C GLY A 44 -5.95 5.57 -0.10
N THR A 45 -5.27 5.69 1.03
CA THR A 45 -3.85 6.06 1.05
C THR A 45 -2.99 4.80 1.17
N VAL A 46 -2.07 4.62 0.24
CA VAL A 46 -1.13 3.50 0.21
C VAL A 46 0.28 4.04 -0.02
N LYS A 47 1.29 3.36 0.51
CA LYS A 47 2.69 3.60 0.13
C LYS A 47 3.06 2.73 -1.06
N ALA A 48 4.08 3.11 -1.83
CA ALA A 48 4.66 2.29 -2.90
C ALA A 48 5.37 1.01 -2.39
N TYR A 49 5.41 0.77 -1.09
CA TYR A 49 5.94 -0.42 -0.46
C TYR A 49 5.22 -0.62 0.89
N CYS A 50 5.29 -1.82 1.45
CA CYS A 50 4.58 -2.13 2.68
C CYS A 50 5.44 -1.87 3.91
N THR A 51 4.80 -1.45 4.99
CA THR A 51 5.46 -1.29 6.30
C THR A 51 4.55 -1.78 7.42
N ARG A 52 5.15 -2.38 8.46
CA ARG A 52 4.42 -2.83 9.65
C ARG A 52 5.13 -2.38 10.92
N VAL A 53 4.34 -1.92 11.90
CA VAL A 53 4.79 -1.70 13.27
C VAL A 53 4.29 -2.87 14.12
N GLY A 54 5.17 -3.46 14.91
CA GLY A 54 4.83 -4.59 15.78
C GLY A 54 4.76 -5.94 15.05
N ASP A 55 4.23 -6.92 15.77
CA ASP A 55 4.20 -8.32 15.35
C ASP A 55 3.07 -8.63 14.37
N GLY A 56 3.05 -9.87 13.90
CA GLY A 56 2.05 -10.44 13.02
C GLY A 56 2.57 -10.72 11.61
N PRO A 57 1.80 -11.46 10.80
CA PRO A 57 2.23 -11.87 9.46
C PRO A 57 2.49 -10.67 8.57
N PHE A 58 3.55 -10.78 7.79
CA PHE A 58 3.91 -9.80 6.77
C PHE A 58 4.57 -10.53 5.59
N PRO A 59 3.76 -11.12 4.69
CA PRO A 59 4.27 -12.01 3.64
C PRO A 59 5.35 -11.39 2.75
N THR A 60 5.25 -10.10 2.45
CA THR A 60 6.20 -9.39 1.60
C THR A 60 7.39 -8.77 2.34
N GLU A 61 7.54 -9.05 3.63
CA GLU A 61 8.65 -8.53 4.44
C GLU A 61 10.00 -8.87 3.83
N GLN A 62 10.91 -7.89 3.85
CA GLN A 62 12.28 -8.05 3.39
C GLN A 62 13.23 -7.98 4.59
N GLU A 63 13.68 -9.13 5.07
CA GLU A 63 14.73 -9.25 6.10
C GLU A 63 16.13 -9.26 5.47
N ASN A 64 16.37 -8.34 4.55
CA ASN A 64 17.60 -8.23 3.76
C ASN A 64 17.94 -6.75 3.49
N ASP A 65 18.99 -6.51 2.70
CA ASP A 65 19.47 -5.16 2.38
C ASP A 65 18.42 -4.27 1.72
N VAL A 66 17.47 -4.85 0.96
CA VAL A 66 16.35 -4.09 0.38
C VAL A 66 15.45 -3.55 1.49
N GLY A 67 15.09 -4.37 2.47
CA GLY A 67 14.26 -3.94 3.60
C GLY A 67 14.91 -2.84 4.42
N GLU A 68 16.23 -2.92 4.64
CA GLU A 68 16.98 -1.88 5.34
C GLU A 68 17.07 -0.59 4.52
N ARG A 69 17.22 -0.70 3.19
CA ARG A 69 17.19 0.46 2.30
C ARG A 69 15.82 1.15 2.29
N LEU A 70 14.73 0.39 2.15
CA LEU A 70 13.37 0.93 2.22
C LEU A 70 13.11 1.62 3.55
N ARG A 71 13.61 1.04 4.65
CA ARG A 71 13.49 1.61 5.99
C ARG A 71 14.24 2.93 6.14
N SER A 72 15.51 2.96 5.73
CA SER A 72 16.40 4.12 5.88
C SER A 72 15.98 5.27 4.99
N VAL A 73 15.81 5.05 3.68
CA VAL A 73 15.39 6.07 2.71
C VAL A 73 13.97 6.54 3.01
N GLY A 74 13.08 5.63 3.39
CA GLY A 74 11.71 5.97 3.74
C GLY A 74 11.54 6.64 5.10
N GLY A 75 12.58 6.76 5.92
CA GLY A 75 12.47 7.29 7.28
C GLY A 75 11.48 6.50 8.14
N GLU A 76 11.45 5.17 8.01
CA GLU A 76 10.45 4.30 8.63
C GLU A 76 10.82 3.93 10.06
N PHE A 77 10.91 4.95 10.91
CA PHE A 77 11.18 4.87 12.33
C PHE A 77 10.02 5.49 13.13
N GLY A 78 9.73 4.92 14.30
CA GLY A 78 8.75 5.50 15.22
C GLY A 78 9.17 6.90 15.67
N THR A 79 8.29 7.89 15.53
CA THR A 79 8.60 9.30 15.83
C THR A 79 8.96 9.56 17.29
N THR A 80 8.39 8.81 18.23
CA THR A 80 8.68 8.96 19.66
C THR A 80 9.77 7.99 20.14
N THR A 81 9.68 6.72 19.74
CA THR A 81 10.53 5.64 20.29
C THR A 81 11.75 5.33 19.44
N GLY A 82 11.81 5.83 18.21
CA GLY A 82 12.84 5.47 17.24
C GLY A 82 12.77 4.02 16.76
N ARG A 83 11.76 3.23 17.16
CA ARG A 83 11.69 1.81 16.79
C ARG A 83 11.59 1.64 15.27
N PRO A 84 12.43 0.79 14.67
CA PRO A 84 12.38 0.55 13.24
C PRO A 84 11.07 -0.14 12.86
N ARG A 85 10.50 0.24 11.72
CA ARG A 85 9.38 -0.50 11.13
C ARG A 85 9.91 -1.64 10.27
N ARG A 86 9.17 -2.73 10.26
CA ARG A 86 9.34 -3.81 9.28
C ARG A 86 8.97 -3.25 7.92
N CYS A 87 9.76 -3.55 6.89
CA CYS A 87 9.56 -3.04 5.54
C CYS A 87 9.54 -4.20 4.55
N GLY A 88 8.73 -4.08 3.51
CA GLY A 88 8.51 -5.12 2.53
C GLY A 88 8.03 -4.56 1.20
N TRP A 89 8.02 -5.40 0.18
CA TRP A 89 7.46 -5.04 -1.12
C TRP A 89 5.96 -4.78 -1.05
N LEU A 90 5.41 -4.13 -2.08
CA LEU A 90 3.98 -3.91 -2.18
C LEU A 90 3.22 -5.25 -2.24
N ASP A 91 2.13 -5.37 -1.50
CA ASP A 91 1.34 -6.60 -1.37
C ASP A 91 -0.05 -6.44 -2.02
N VAL A 92 -0.22 -6.97 -3.23
CA VAL A 92 -1.45 -6.83 -4.01
C VAL A 92 -2.62 -7.61 -3.41
N PRO A 93 -2.50 -8.89 -2.97
CA PRO A 93 -3.61 -9.58 -2.31
C PRO A 93 -4.17 -8.81 -1.10
N GLN A 94 -3.31 -8.23 -0.27
CA GLN A 94 -3.71 -7.38 0.85
C GLN A 94 -4.42 -6.10 0.37
N MET A 95 -3.89 -5.47 -0.68
CA MET A 95 -4.47 -4.24 -1.23
C MET A 95 -5.83 -4.45 -1.89
N ARG A 96 -6.00 -5.54 -2.66
CA ARG A 96 -7.29 -5.94 -3.23
C ARG A 96 -8.33 -6.18 -2.15
N PHE A 97 -7.96 -6.88 -1.08
CA PHE A 97 -8.83 -7.06 0.08
C PHE A 97 -9.22 -5.72 0.72
N SER A 98 -8.26 -4.81 0.90
CA SER A 98 -8.53 -3.47 1.44
C SER A 98 -9.45 -2.66 0.52
N ALA A 99 -9.28 -2.74 -0.80
CA ALA A 99 -10.15 -2.10 -1.77
C ALA A 99 -11.57 -2.68 -1.75
N GLN A 100 -11.70 -4.00 -1.60
CA GLN A 100 -12.99 -4.68 -1.47
C GLN A 100 -13.74 -4.25 -0.21
N VAL A 101 -13.06 -4.18 0.94
CA VAL A 101 -13.67 -3.79 2.22
C VAL A 101 -14.14 -2.33 2.19
N ASN A 102 -13.35 -1.45 1.58
CA ASN A 102 -13.61 -0.01 1.65
C ASN A 102 -14.32 0.58 0.45
N GLY A 103 -14.33 -0.09 -0.72
CA GLY A 103 -14.90 0.46 -1.95
C GLY A 103 -14.22 1.75 -2.39
N PHE A 104 -12.89 1.76 -2.49
CA PHE A 104 -12.14 2.96 -2.85
C PHE A 104 -12.55 3.53 -4.22
N THR A 105 -12.81 4.83 -4.26
CA THR A 105 -13.04 5.59 -5.48
C THR A 105 -11.74 5.84 -6.24
N ALA A 106 -10.68 6.17 -5.51
CA ALA A 106 -9.31 6.26 -6.04
C ALA A 106 -8.30 6.11 -4.91
N LEU A 107 -7.04 5.90 -5.28
CA LEU A 107 -5.90 5.78 -4.39
C LEU A 107 -5.01 7.03 -4.44
N ASN A 108 -4.38 7.30 -3.30
CA ASN A 108 -3.22 8.15 -3.14
C ASN A 108 -2.01 7.25 -2.87
N LEU A 109 -1.16 7.06 -3.89
CA LEU A 109 0.09 6.31 -3.79
C LEU A 109 1.18 7.25 -3.28
N THR A 110 1.76 6.96 -2.13
CA THR A 110 2.75 7.81 -1.48
C THR A 110 4.14 7.18 -1.49
N LYS A 111 5.17 8.00 -1.32
CA LYS A 111 6.57 7.57 -1.18
C LYS A 111 7.09 6.79 -2.39
N LEU A 112 6.70 7.18 -3.60
CA LEU A 112 7.25 6.58 -4.81
C LEU A 112 8.78 6.83 -4.91
N ASP A 113 9.23 7.98 -4.41
CA ASP A 113 10.63 8.40 -4.37
C ASP A 113 11.55 7.46 -3.59
N VAL A 114 11.00 6.68 -2.64
CA VAL A 114 11.77 5.71 -1.86
C VAL A 114 12.26 4.55 -2.72
N LEU A 115 11.55 4.25 -3.83
CA LEU A 115 11.93 3.19 -4.75
C LEU A 115 13.02 3.59 -5.75
N THR A 116 13.31 4.89 -5.89
CA THR A 116 14.37 5.42 -6.77
C THR A 116 15.72 4.84 -6.39
N GLY A 117 16.47 4.30 -7.35
CA GLY A 117 17.84 3.80 -7.19
C GLY A 117 17.94 2.39 -6.61
N LEU A 118 16.87 1.59 -6.72
CA LEU A 118 16.94 0.14 -6.53
C LEU A 118 17.45 -0.53 -7.81
N ASP A 119 18.01 -1.74 -7.72
CA ASP A 119 18.42 -2.49 -8.92
C ASP A 119 17.20 -3.05 -9.67
N GLU A 120 16.23 -3.57 -8.90
CA GLU A 120 14.93 -4.03 -9.39
C GLU A 120 13.84 -3.72 -8.34
N ILE A 121 12.59 -3.64 -8.78
CA ILE A 121 11.42 -3.49 -7.91
C ILE A 121 10.59 -4.76 -8.01
N LYS A 122 10.09 -5.27 -6.87
CA LYS A 122 9.17 -6.41 -6.85
C LYS A 122 7.81 -6.01 -6.31
N ILE A 123 6.77 -6.62 -6.88
CA ILE A 123 5.39 -6.51 -6.41
C ILE A 123 4.91 -7.91 -6.06
N GLY A 124 4.42 -8.12 -4.83
CA GLY A 124 3.79 -9.38 -4.43
C GLY A 124 2.40 -9.47 -5.06
N VAL A 125 2.26 -10.22 -6.15
CA VAL A 125 1.04 -10.25 -6.99
C VAL A 125 0.06 -11.34 -6.58
N ALA A 126 0.54 -12.39 -5.93
CA ALA A 126 -0.26 -13.48 -5.40
C ALA A 126 0.46 -14.17 -4.25
N TYR A 127 -0.28 -15.00 -3.54
CA TYR A 127 0.26 -15.93 -2.57
C TYR A 127 0.23 -17.35 -3.10
N LYS A 128 1.04 -18.22 -2.51
CA LYS A 128 1.02 -19.65 -2.73
C LYS A 128 1.00 -20.35 -1.39
N TYR A 129 0.02 -21.23 -1.21
CA TYR A 129 -0.12 -22.05 0.00
C TYR A 129 -0.23 -23.52 -0.40
N LYS A 130 0.71 -24.35 0.07
CA LYS A 130 0.74 -25.79 -0.21
C LYS A 130 0.56 -26.12 -1.70
N GLY A 131 1.27 -25.38 -2.55
CA GLY A 131 1.22 -25.57 -4.01
C GLY A 131 0.05 -24.87 -4.72
N THR A 132 -0.93 -24.36 -3.98
CA THR A 132 -2.11 -23.68 -4.56
C THR A 132 -1.91 -22.17 -4.58
N ARG A 133 -2.09 -21.56 -5.75
CA ARG A 133 -2.06 -20.10 -5.91
C ARG A 133 -3.32 -19.48 -5.33
N ILE A 134 -3.16 -18.41 -4.56
CA ILE A 134 -4.23 -17.66 -3.90
C ILE A 134 -4.08 -16.18 -4.28
N GLU A 135 -5.12 -15.60 -4.87
CA GLU A 135 -5.08 -14.22 -5.37
C GLU A 135 -5.57 -13.17 -4.36
N ASN A 136 -6.20 -13.64 -3.27
CA ASN A 136 -6.80 -12.79 -2.24
C ASN A 136 -6.24 -13.13 -0.87
N MET A 137 -6.38 -12.19 0.06
CA MET A 137 -5.92 -12.38 1.42
C MET A 137 -6.65 -13.54 2.12
N PRO A 138 -5.92 -14.54 2.67
CA PRO A 138 -6.52 -15.61 3.45
C PRO A 138 -7.16 -15.07 4.73
N SER A 139 -8.35 -15.55 5.08
CA SER A 139 -9.02 -15.24 6.34
C SER A 139 -8.41 -15.97 7.55
N ASN A 140 -7.62 -17.02 7.31
CA ASN A 140 -6.94 -17.78 8.35
C ASN A 140 -5.51 -17.27 8.53
N LEU A 141 -5.20 -16.78 9.73
CA LEU A 141 -3.89 -16.22 10.07
C LEU A 141 -2.75 -17.24 9.92
N GLN A 142 -2.98 -18.52 10.25
CA GLN A 142 -1.98 -19.57 10.10
C GLN A 142 -1.64 -19.76 8.62
N VAL A 143 -2.66 -19.75 7.76
CA VAL A 143 -2.45 -19.82 6.30
C VAL A 143 -1.63 -18.62 5.84
N LEU A 144 -2.02 -17.40 6.23
CA LEU A 144 -1.29 -16.17 5.89
C LEU A 144 0.17 -16.19 6.37
N SER A 145 0.46 -16.84 7.50
CA SER A 145 1.81 -16.93 8.07
C SER A 145 2.71 -17.92 7.32
N GLU A 146 2.12 -18.83 6.57
CA GLU A 146 2.79 -19.92 5.86
C GLU A 146 2.81 -19.72 4.34
N VAL A 147 2.27 -18.60 3.83
CA VAL A 147 2.26 -18.36 2.38
C VAL A 147 3.65 -18.02 1.85
N GLU A 148 3.95 -18.53 0.67
CA GLU A 148 5.01 -18.00 -0.19
C GLU A 148 4.42 -16.87 -1.04
N VAL A 149 5.20 -15.83 -1.32
CA VAL A 149 4.77 -14.73 -2.20
C VAL A 149 5.25 -14.99 -3.63
N GLU A 150 4.32 -14.90 -4.57
CA GLU A 150 4.62 -14.80 -6.00
C GLU A 150 4.90 -13.33 -6.34
N TYR A 151 6.10 -13.07 -6.84
CA TYR A 151 6.54 -11.72 -7.18
C TYR A 151 6.56 -11.49 -8.68
N GLU A 152 6.13 -10.30 -9.09
CA GLU A 152 6.43 -9.71 -10.39
C GLU A 152 7.61 -8.75 -10.24
N SER A 153 8.67 -8.94 -11.03
CA SER A 153 9.82 -8.04 -11.09
C SER A 153 9.60 -6.97 -12.16
N MET A 154 9.92 -5.73 -11.82
CA MET A 154 9.86 -4.57 -12.69
C MET A 154 11.21 -3.84 -12.71
N PRO A 155 11.58 -3.19 -13.82
CA PRO A 155 12.74 -2.33 -13.86
C PRO A 155 12.58 -1.15 -12.89
N SER A 156 13.67 -0.75 -12.24
CA SER A 156 13.71 0.46 -11.42
C SER A 156 14.11 1.69 -12.25
N TRP A 157 14.24 2.84 -11.59
CA TRP A 157 14.71 4.11 -12.15
C TRP A 157 15.76 4.71 -11.21
N THR A 158 16.59 5.62 -11.71
CA THR A 158 17.66 6.27 -10.91
C THR A 158 17.50 7.79 -10.83
N GLU A 159 16.65 8.34 -11.69
CA GLU A 159 16.36 9.76 -11.81
C GLU A 159 15.65 10.29 -10.56
N ASP A 160 16.03 11.48 -10.13
CA ASP A 160 15.38 12.18 -9.04
C ASP A 160 13.98 12.66 -9.47
N ILE A 161 12.95 12.07 -8.87
CA ILE A 161 11.54 12.39 -9.15
C ILE A 161 10.95 13.46 -8.21
N SER A 162 11.73 13.98 -7.26
CA SER A 162 11.22 14.86 -6.19
C SER A 162 10.65 16.19 -6.67
N LYS A 163 10.93 16.57 -7.92
CA LYS A 163 10.46 17.79 -8.57
C LYS A 163 9.41 17.54 -9.65
N CYS A 164 9.02 16.29 -9.89
CA CYS A 164 7.98 15.95 -10.87
C CYS A 164 6.64 16.52 -10.39
N THR A 165 5.92 17.20 -11.28
CA THR A 165 4.63 17.84 -10.98
C THR A 165 3.48 17.26 -11.81
N LYS A 166 3.81 16.55 -12.89
CA LYS A 166 2.89 15.86 -13.77
C LYS A 166 3.31 14.40 -13.91
N PHE A 167 2.37 13.56 -14.32
CA PHE A 167 2.64 12.13 -14.49
C PHE A 167 3.69 11.88 -15.57
N GLU A 168 3.66 12.68 -16.64
CA GLU A 168 4.59 12.59 -17.75
C GLU A 168 6.00 13.10 -17.40
N ASP A 169 6.16 13.80 -16.27
CA ASP A 169 7.47 14.22 -15.77
C ASP A 169 8.24 13.04 -15.14
N LEU A 170 7.55 11.94 -14.79
CA LEU A 170 8.16 10.76 -14.18
C LEU A 170 8.98 9.97 -15.23
N PRO A 171 10.06 9.28 -14.83
CA PRO A 171 10.72 8.28 -15.68
C PRO A 171 9.72 7.21 -16.12
N GLU A 172 9.91 6.65 -17.32
CA GLU A 172 9.01 5.64 -17.91
C GLU A 172 8.79 4.46 -16.95
N ASN A 173 9.86 3.91 -16.36
CA ASN A 173 9.76 2.81 -15.40
C ASN A 173 8.96 3.18 -14.13
N ALA A 174 8.98 4.45 -13.71
CA ALA A 174 8.17 4.91 -12.58
C ALA A 174 6.70 5.04 -12.95
N GLN A 175 6.41 5.51 -14.17
CA GLN A 175 5.05 5.53 -14.72
C GLN A 175 4.50 4.10 -14.83
N ASP A 176 5.28 3.18 -15.38
CA ASP A 176 4.92 1.76 -15.54
C ASP A 176 4.62 1.11 -14.19
N TYR A 177 5.44 1.37 -13.17
CA TYR A 177 5.17 0.89 -11.82
C TYR A 177 3.79 1.36 -11.31
N VAL A 178 3.48 2.65 -11.45
CA VAL A 178 2.18 3.19 -11.02
C VAL A 178 1.02 2.55 -11.78
N LEU A 179 1.12 2.48 -13.11
CA LEU A 179 0.08 1.89 -13.96
C LEU A 179 -0.11 0.40 -13.68
N ARG A 180 0.98 -0.32 -13.43
CA ARG A 180 0.92 -1.75 -13.10
C ARG A 180 0.27 -1.99 -11.75
N VAL A 181 0.58 -1.18 -10.74
CA VAL A 181 -0.08 -1.24 -9.44
C VAL A 181 -1.58 -0.94 -9.56
N GLU A 182 -1.95 0.09 -10.32
CA GLU A 182 -3.34 0.43 -10.63
C GLU A 182 -4.10 -0.73 -11.29
N GLU A 183 -3.51 -1.36 -12.32
CA GLU A 183 -4.07 -2.53 -13.00
C GLU A 183 -4.25 -3.71 -12.03
N LEU A 184 -3.22 -4.00 -11.24
CA LEU A 184 -3.22 -5.13 -10.31
C LEU A 184 -4.29 -4.96 -9.23
N ILE A 185 -4.49 -3.76 -8.70
CA ILE A 185 -5.50 -3.52 -7.66
C ILE A 185 -6.91 -3.37 -8.27
N GLY A 186 -6.99 -2.91 -9.51
CA GLY A 186 -8.26 -2.52 -10.14
C GLY A 186 -8.84 -1.22 -9.57
N CYS A 187 -7.98 -0.31 -9.11
CA CYS A 187 -8.39 0.97 -8.54
C CYS A 187 -7.46 2.09 -9.01
N TYR A 188 -8.06 3.15 -9.56
CA TYR A 188 -7.34 4.30 -10.11
C TYR A 188 -6.46 4.99 -9.07
N ILE A 189 -5.20 5.25 -9.40
CA ILE A 189 -4.26 6.01 -8.57
C ILE A 189 -4.30 7.47 -9.01
N ARG A 190 -5.04 8.29 -8.27
CA ARG A 190 -5.18 9.71 -8.59
C ARG A 190 -3.96 10.51 -8.17
N TRP A 191 -3.49 10.31 -6.95
CA TRP A 191 -2.41 11.08 -6.37
C TRP A 191 -1.15 10.24 -6.24
N ILE A 192 0.00 10.82 -6.55
CA ILE A 192 1.31 10.18 -6.49
C ILE A 192 2.27 11.08 -5.71
N GLY A 193 2.68 10.64 -4.52
CA GLY A 193 3.66 11.31 -3.69
C GLY A 193 5.08 11.00 -4.15
N VAL A 194 5.82 12.06 -4.50
CA VAL A 194 7.21 12.01 -4.98
C VAL A 194 8.21 12.60 -3.98
N GLY A 195 7.77 12.86 -2.75
CA GLY A 195 8.61 13.32 -1.65
C GLY A 195 7.81 13.62 -0.39
N ALA A 196 8.50 14.08 0.65
CA ALA A 196 7.89 14.37 1.96
C ALA A 196 7.18 15.75 2.04
N GLY A 197 7.44 16.65 1.09
CA GLY A 197 6.85 17.98 1.07
C GLY A 197 5.36 17.96 0.71
N ARG A 198 4.59 18.94 1.22
CA ARG A 198 3.15 19.06 0.92
C ARG A 198 2.86 19.18 -0.59
N ASP A 199 3.73 19.88 -1.31
CA ASP A 199 3.60 20.11 -2.74
C ASP A 199 4.30 19.02 -3.58
N ALA A 200 4.94 18.04 -2.95
CA ALA A 200 5.60 16.92 -3.60
C ALA A 200 4.60 15.80 -3.94
N THR A 201 3.51 16.17 -4.61
CA THR A 201 2.43 15.26 -5.01
C THR A 201 1.92 15.62 -6.40
N ILE A 202 1.86 14.64 -7.28
CA ILE A 202 1.23 14.72 -8.61
C ILE A 202 -0.26 14.40 -8.46
N ASP A 203 -1.15 15.20 -9.05
CA ASP A 203 -2.58 14.90 -9.20
C ASP A 203 -2.89 14.59 -10.67
N ARG A 204 -3.23 13.33 -10.97
CA ARG A 204 -3.63 12.87 -12.31
C ARG A 204 -5.05 13.31 -12.70
N GLY A 205 -5.77 14.02 -11.82
CA GLY A 205 -7.15 14.42 -12.02
C GLY A 205 -8.13 13.27 -11.80
N VAL A 206 -9.41 13.50 -12.12
CA VAL A 206 -10.42 12.44 -12.08
C VAL A 206 -10.35 11.58 -13.34
N LEU A 207 -10.43 10.26 -13.17
CA LEU A 207 -10.76 9.39 -14.29
C LEU A 207 -12.18 9.79 -14.72
N TYR A 208 -12.32 10.43 -15.88
CA TYR A 208 -13.66 10.72 -16.41
C TYR A 208 -14.38 9.38 -16.59
N SER A 209 -15.33 9.08 -15.72
CA SER A 209 -16.40 8.12 -15.99
C SER A 209 -17.65 8.94 -16.27
N ASP A 210 -18.12 8.91 -17.51
CA ASP A 210 -19.50 9.30 -17.86
C ASP A 210 -20.52 8.55 -16.99
#